data_AF-A0A927AQI0-F1
#
_entry.id   AF-A0A927AQI0-F1
#
_cell.length_a   1.000
_cell.length_b   1.000
_cell.length_c   1.000
_cell.angle_alpha   90.00
_cell.angle_beta   90.00
_cell.angle_gamma   90.00
#
_symmetry.space_group_name_H-M   'P 1'
#
loop_
_entity.id
_entity.type
_entity.pdbx_description
1 polymer ?
#
loop_
_entity_poly.entity_id
_entity_poly.type
_entity_poly.pdbx_seq_one_letter_code
_entity_poly.pdbx_strand_id
1 'polypeptide(L)'
;MTNTSVWKQICFLVPICLSYFAVFAASQSFDTYRISYVCTPPFNNQLKAAGNTPKKDGLYSPGRHVHDLTDSKEMQLPDSLLTEFCGDFDFVDFPSMQIYLSNGNLYAETSQGKSILKKLPQKDSFEIVDYQARLKFNRNDKGAILNVELDAHGFTSTGQKRKRSE
;
A
#
# COMPACT_ATOMS: atom_id res chain seq x y z
N MET A 1 0.34 -23.70 -50.39
CA MET A 1 1.15 -22.48 -50.18
C MET A 1 1.70 -22.54 -48.77
N THR A 2 2.90 -23.09 -48.62
CA THR A 2 3.55 -23.38 -47.34
C THR A 2 4.56 -22.27 -47.02
N ASN A 3 4.29 -21.49 -45.97
CA ASN A 3 5.13 -20.38 -45.55
C ASN A 3 6.11 -20.88 -44.47
N THR A 4 7.33 -21.21 -44.90
CA THR A 4 8.46 -21.55 -44.03
C THR A 4 9.11 -20.29 -43.48
N SER A 5 8.83 -19.96 -42.23
CA SER A 5 9.47 -18.85 -41.51
C SER A 5 10.73 -19.35 -40.81
N VAL A 6 11.88 -18.89 -41.29
CA VAL A 6 13.23 -19.22 -40.83
C VAL A 6 13.53 -18.39 -39.58
N TRP A 7 13.52 -19.02 -38.41
CA TRP A 7 13.94 -18.39 -37.16
C TRP A 7 15.47 -18.40 -37.06
N LYS A 8 16.08 -17.22 -37.17
CA LYS A 8 17.50 -16.99 -36.90
C LYS A 8 17.77 -17.17 -35.40
N GLN A 9 18.57 -18.19 -35.07
CA GLN A 9 19.30 -18.29 -33.82
C GLN A 9 20.24 -17.10 -33.67
N ILE A 10 20.02 -16.29 -32.66
CA ILE A 10 20.98 -15.27 -32.20
C ILE A 10 21.61 -15.82 -30.93
N CYS A 11 22.81 -16.38 -31.07
CA CYS A 11 23.68 -16.73 -29.96
C CYS A 11 24.33 -15.46 -29.43
N PHE A 12 23.87 -14.96 -28.28
CA PHE A 12 24.65 -14.02 -27.48
C PHE A 12 25.47 -14.80 -26.46
N LEU A 13 26.75 -14.99 -26.78
CA LEU A 13 27.81 -15.30 -25.82
C LEU A 13 27.98 -14.09 -24.89
N VAL A 14 27.53 -14.21 -23.65
CA VAL A 14 27.89 -13.28 -22.58
C VAL A 14 29.05 -13.89 -21.80
N PRO A 15 30.20 -13.21 -21.68
CA PRO A 15 31.30 -13.68 -20.85
C PRO A 15 30.95 -13.54 -19.37
N ILE A 16 31.12 -14.65 -18.65
CA ILE A 16 31.00 -14.75 -17.20
C ILE A 16 32.14 -13.95 -16.58
N CYS A 17 31.87 -12.72 -16.14
CA CYS A 17 32.75 -12.00 -15.23
C CYS A 17 32.53 -12.53 -13.81
N LEU A 18 33.25 -13.60 -13.47
CA LEU A 18 33.58 -13.94 -12.09
C LEU A 18 34.44 -12.81 -11.52
N SER A 19 33.82 -11.90 -10.76
CA SER A 19 34.53 -11.02 -9.85
C SER A 19 34.14 -11.36 -8.41
N TYR A 20 35.10 -12.01 -7.76
CA TYR A 20 35.33 -12.04 -6.34
C TYR A 20 34.86 -10.75 -5.64
N PHE A 21 33.89 -10.86 -4.74
CA PHE A 21 33.80 -9.96 -3.60
C PHE A 21 33.72 -10.80 -2.33
N ALA A 22 34.84 -10.82 -1.64
CA ALA A 22 34.98 -11.40 -0.32
C ALA A 22 34.67 -10.33 0.73
N VAL A 23 34.03 -10.77 1.82
CA VAL A 23 34.04 -10.19 3.16
C VAL A 23 33.35 -8.84 3.35
N PHE A 24 32.16 -8.87 3.95
CA PHE A 24 31.92 -8.09 5.16
C PHE A 24 30.92 -8.81 6.07
N ALA A 25 31.45 -9.63 6.98
CA ALA A 25 30.72 -10.08 8.15
C ALA A 25 30.73 -8.95 9.18
N ALA A 26 29.70 -8.11 9.17
CA ALA A 26 29.37 -7.25 10.30
C ALA A 26 28.08 -7.79 10.93
N SER A 27 28.27 -8.64 11.94
CA SER A 27 27.25 -8.99 12.92
C SER A 27 26.87 -7.72 13.68
N GLN A 28 25.88 -6.99 13.19
CA GLN A 28 25.13 -6.05 14.02
C GLN A 28 23.87 -6.77 14.46
N SER A 29 23.93 -7.31 15.67
CA SER A 29 22.77 -7.69 16.47
C SER A 29 21.90 -6.45 16.65
N PHE A 30 20.96 -6.25 15.73
CA PHE A 30 19.84 -5.35 15.94
C PHE A 30 18.90 -6.04 16.91
N ASP A 31 18.98 -5.61 18.17
CA ASP A 31 17.92 -5.82 19.14
C ASP A 31 16.61 -5.39 18.47
N THR A 32 15.81 -6.41 18.14
CA THR A 32 14.48 -6.24 17.60
C THR A 32 13.62 -5.72 18.74
N TYR A 33 13.62 -4.41 18.93
CA TYR A 33 12.59 -3.74 19.71
C TYR A 33 11.28 -3.96 18.97
N ARG A 34 10.58 -5.05 19.32
CA ARG A 34 9.17 -5.27 18.99
C ARG A 34 8.37 -4.15 19.65
N ILE A 35 8.30 -3.01 18.98
CA ILE A 35 7.28 -2.02 19.30
C ILE A 35 5.97 -2.61 18.80
N SER A 36 5.30 -3.33 19.70
CA SER A 36 3.97 -3.85 19.48
C SER A 36 3.03 -2.64 19.48
N TYR A 37 2.87 -2.00 18.33
CA TYR A 37 1.80 -1.03 18.14
C TYR A 37 0.49 -1.80 18.18
N VAL A 38 -0.13 -1.81 19.36
CA VAL A 38 -1.48 -2.32 19.57
C VAL A 38 -2.39 -1.39 18.78
N CYS A 39 -2.72 -1.77 17.54
CA CYS A 39 -3.82 -1.17 16.80
C CYS A 39 -5.13 -1.48 17.53
N THR A 40 -5.47 -0.65 18.50
CA THR A 40 -6.82 -0.63 19.07
C THR A 40 -7.77 -0.13 17.99
N PRO A 41 -8.86 -0.84 17.67
CA PRO A 41 -9.84 -0.35 16.71
C PRO A 41 -10.45 0.97 17.20
N PRO A 42 -10.76 1.92 16.30
CA PRO A 42 -11.46 3.14 16.67
C PRO A 42 -12.84 2.79 17.22
N PHE A 43 -13.04 3.06 18.50
CA PHE A 43 -14.32 2.88 19.19
C PHE A 43 -15.33 3.87 18.59
N ASN A 44 -16.28 3.33 17.84
CA ASN A 44 -17.32 4.08 17.13
C ASN A 44 -18.32 4.66 18.14
N ASN A 45 -18.16 5.93 18.48
CA ASN A 45 -19.07 6.63 19.39
C ASN A 45 -20.30 7.11 18.61
N GLN A 46 -21.30 6.25 18.49
CA GLN A 46 -22.64 6.64 18.06
C GLN A 46 -23.33 7.45 19.18
N LEU A 47 -23.20 8.77 19.11
CA LEU A 47 -24.13 9.68 19.79
C LEU A 47 -25.07 10.29 18.75
N LYS A 48 -26.25 9.69 18.66
CA LYS A 48 -27.50 10.35 18.22
C LYS A 48 -27.72 11.61 19.07
N ALA A 49 -28.07 12.73 18.43
CA ALA A 49 -29.38 13.38 18.58
C ALA A 49 -29.34 14.87 18.20
N ALA A 50 -30.28 15.22 17.30
CA ALA A 50 -31.18 16.39 17.32
C ALA A 50 -30.64 17.83 17.52
N GLY A 51 -31.07 18.73 16.63
CA GLY A 51 -31.54 20.05 17.08
C GLY A 51 -31.21 21.26 16.19
N ASN A 52 -32.25 21.71 15.49
CA ASN A 52 -32.60 23.11 15.20
C ASN A 52 -31.77 23.98 14.24
N THR A 53 -32.47 24.33 13.16
CA THR A 53 -32.30 25.53 12.34
C THR A 53 -32.52 26.81 13.16
N PRO A 54 -31.90 27.93 12.75
CA PRO A 54 -32.70 29.11 12.50
C PRO A 54 -32.35 29.79 11.16
N LYS A 55 -33.41 30.13 10.41
CA LYS A 55 -33.38 31.14 9.35
C LYS A 55 -32.89 32.48 9.93
N LYS A 56 -31.96 33.14 9.23
CA LYS A 56 -31.83 34.60 9.28
C LYS A 56 -31.69 35.14 7.86
N ASP A 57 -32.73 35.85 7.45
CA ASP A 57 -32.75 36.72 6.28
C ASP A 57 -31.86 37.95 6.58
N GLY A 58 -30.94 38.29 5.69
CA GLY A 58 -30.00 39.38 5.93
C GLY A 58 -29.14 39.75 4.72
N LEU A 59 -29.69 40.65 3.90
CA LEU A 59 -29.05 41.70 3.10
C LEU A 59 -27.76 41.40 2.28
N TYR A 60 -27.96 41.51 0.96
CA TYR A 60 -26.98 41.58 -0.11
C TYR A 60 -26.04 42.80 0.02
N SER A 61 -24.73 42.59 -0.18
CA SER A 61 -23.74 43.64 -0.47
C SER A 61 -22.82 43.17 -1.60
N PRO A 62 -22.75 43.86 -2.75
CA PRO A 62 -21.86 43.48 -3.84
C PRO A 62 -20.49 44.16 -3.64
N GLY A 63 -19.54 43.41 -3.07
CA GLY A 63 -18.13 43.80 -2.96
C GLY A 63 -17.26 42.86 -3.79
N ARG A 64 -16.74 43.36 -4.92
CA ARG A 64 -15.68 42.71 -5.70
C ARG A 64 -14.41 42.56 -4.85
N HIS A 65 -13.87 41.36 -4.79
CA HIS A 65 -12.41 41.18 -4.77
C HIS A 65 -12.04 39.85 -5.43
N VAL A 66 -11.33 39.98 -6.55
CA VAL A 66 -10.55 38.94 -7.23
C VAL A 66 -9.19 38.79 -6.53
N HIS A 67 -8.51 37.66 -6.77
CA HIS A 67 -7.25 37.16 -6.17
C HIS A 67 -7.50 36.43 -4.84
N ASP A 68 -7.13 35.16 -4.63
CA ASP A 68 -5.90 34.44 -5.00
C ASP A 68 -6.13 32.92 -4.95
N LEU A 69 -5.68 32.18 -5.97
CA LEU A 69 -4.62 31.16 -5.91
C LEU A 69 -4.90 29.92 -5.06
N THR A 70 -5.22 28.84 -5.79
CA THR A 70 -4.76 27.47 -5.49
C THR A 70 -5.00 26.99 -4.07
N ASP A 71 -6.27 26.76 -3.77
CA ASP A 71 -6.69 25.78 -2.79
C ASP A 71 -6.42 24.37 -3.36
N SER A 72 -5.12 24.03 -3.47
CA SER A 72 -4.65 22.66 -3.63
C SER A 72 -4.93 21.96 -2.31
N LYS A 73 -6.22 21.72 -2.06
CA LYS A 73 -6.73 20.90 -0.98
C LYS A 73 -6.22 19.50 -1.24
N GLU A 74 -4.99 19.28 -0.77
CA GLU A 74 -4.36 18.00 -0.63
C GLU A 74 -5.41 17.10 0.02
N MET A 75 -5.96 16.19 -0.78
CA MET A 75 -7.06 15.34 -0.37
C MET A 75 -6.46 14.29 0.56
N GLN A 76 -6.14 14.71 1.78
CA GLN A 76 -5.74 13.84 2.87
C GLN A 76 -6.95 12.96 3.13
N LEU A 77 -6.91 11.77 2.52
CA LEU A 77 -7.88 10.72 2.75
C LEU A 77 -7.92 10.50 4.26
N PRO A 78 -9.11 10.46 4.88
CA PRO A 78 -9.20 10.28 6.32
C PRO A 78 -8.43 9.01 6.71
N ASP A 79 -7.41 9.16 7.57
CA ASP A 79 -6.48 8.11 7.99
C ASP A 79 -7.19 6.82 8.43
N SER A 80 -8.42 6.95 8.93
CA SER A 80 -9.32 5.88 9.29
C SER A 80 -9.49 4.81 8.20
N LEU A 81 -9.53 5.19 6.92
CA LEU A 81 -9.68 4.24 5.81
C LEU A 81 -8.41 3.44 5.51
N LEU A 82 -7.23 3.94 5.88
CA LEU A 82 -5.98 3.21 5.58
C LEU A 82 -5.70 2.08 6.59
N THR A 83 -6.27 2.19 7.80
CA THR A 83 -6.08 1.21 8.86
C THR A 83 -6.64 -0.18 8.53
N GLU A 84 -7.64 -0.28 7.65
CA GLU A 84 -8.25 -1.56 7.28
C GLU A 84 -7.29 -2.47 6.49
N PHE A 85 -6.36 -1.86 5.75
CA PHE A 85 -5.33 -2.56 4.97
C PHE A 85 -4.18 -3.07 5.85
N CYS A 86 -4.08 -2.59 7.09
CA CYS A 86 -3.02 -3.00 8.01
C CYS A 86 -3.24 -4.45 8.49
N GLY A 87 -2.13 -5.18 8.65
CA GLY A 87 -2.11 -6.55 9.14
C GLY A 87 -0.95 -7.37 8.58
N ASP A 88 -0.83 -8.60 9.06
CA ASP A 88 0.15 -9.56 8.57
C ASP A 88 -0.49 -10.43 7.48
N PHE A 89 0.20 -10.60 6.36
CA PHE A 89 -0.25 -11.37 5.20
C PHE A 89 0.74 -12.47 4.88
N ASP A 90 0.22 -13.69 4.74
CA ASP A 90 0.98 -14.88 4.36
C ASP A 90 0.74 -15.20 2.90
N PHE A 91 1.80 -15.16 2.09
CA PHE A 91 1.79 -15.50 0.67
C PHE A 91 2.32 -16.91 0.45
N VAL A 92 1.86 -17.56 -0.62
CA VAL A 92 2.28 -18.93 -0.96
C VAL A 92 3.71 -18.93 -1.52
N ASP A 93 4.01 -18.00 -2.42
CA ASP A 93 5.27 -17.98 -3.19
C ASP A 93 6.24 -16.87 -2.75
N PHE A 94 5.80 -16.03 -1.82
CA PHE A 94 6.53 -14.84 -1.34
C PHE A 94 6.66 -14.85 0.18
N PRO A 95 7.66 -14.16 0.76
CA PRO A 95 7.76 -14.01 2.20
C PRO A 95 6.51 -13.33 2.78
N SER A 96 6.19 -13.64 4.03
CA SER A 96 5.13 -12.96 4.76
C SER A 96 5.40 -11.46 4.82
N MET A 97 4.34 -10.65 4.66
CA MET A 97 4.43 -9.20 4.64
C MET A 97 3.56 -8.60 5.74
N GLN A 98 4.13 -7.70 6.51
CA GLN A 98 3.39 -6.87 7.46
C GLN A 98 3.10 -5.52 6.82
N ILE A 99 1.82 -5.13 6.83
CA ILE A 99 1.36 -3.81 6.37
C ILE A 99 0.95 -3.00 7.58
N TYR A 100 1.48 -1.78 7.70
CA TYR A 100 1.18 -0.88 8.81
C TYR A 100 1.16 0.59 8.37
N LEU A 101 0.41 1.40 9.13
CA LEU A 101 0.31 2.84 8.93
C LEU A 101 1.33 3.54 9.83
N SER A 102 2.13 4.44 9.25
CA SER A 102 3.08 5.27 9.99
C SER A 102 3.16 6.65 9.34
N ASN A 103 3.04 7.73 10.13
CA ASN A 103 3.09 9.11 9.63
C ASN A 103 2.13 9.36 8.44
N GLY A 104 0.89 8.84 8.52
CA GLY A 104 -0.12 8.97 7.46
C GLY A 104 0.15 8.14 6.18
N ASN A 105 1.23 7.37 6.15
CA ASN A 105 1.62 6.55 4.98
C ASN A 105 1.58 5.06 5.31
N LEU A 106 1.15 4.26 4.34
CA LEU A 106 1.21 2.80 4.45
C LEU A 106 2.61 2.31 4.11
N TYR A 107 3.10 1.36 4.90
CA TYR A 107 4.37 0.68 4.68
C TYR A 107 4.13 -0.82 4.60
N ALA A 108 4.92 -1.48 3.75
CA ALA A 108 5.04 -2.91 3.66
C ALA A 108 6.42 -3.32 4.16
N GLU A 109 6.45 -4.24 5.12
CA GLU A 109 7.67 -4.78 5.71
C GLU A 109 7.69 -6.30 5.54
N THR A 110 8.82 -6.80 5.06
CA THR A 110 9.09 -8.22 4.86
C THR A 110 10.42 -8.57 5.51
N SER A 111 10.81 -9.84 5.48
CA SER A 111 12.15 -10.25 5.90
C SER A 111 13.29 -9.61 5.08
N GLN A 112 12.98 -9.05 3.91
CA GLN A 112 13.95 -8.43 3.01
C GLN A 112 14.08 -6.91 3.19
N GLY A 113 13.20 -6.30 4.00
CA GLY A 113 13.21 -4.86 4.22
C GLY A 113 11.81 -4.24 4.24
N LYS A 114 11.81 -2.91 4.28
CA LYS A 114 10.62 -2.07 4.38
C LYS A 114 10.55 -1.13 3.18
N SER A 115 9.37 -1.01 2.59
CA SER A 115 9.08 -0.05 1.51
C SER A 115 7.78 0.71 1.80
N ILE A 116 7.70 1.93 1.28
CA ILE A 116 6.45 2.70 1.26
C ILE A 116 5.47 2.10 0.24
N LEU A 117 4.18 2.10 0.59
CA LEU A 117 3.08 1.74 -0.29
C LEU A 117 2.43 3.02 -0.83
N LYS A 118 2.60 3.24 -2.14
CA LYS A 118 1.99 4.36 -2.83
C LYS A 118 0.62 3.96 -3.37
N LYS A 119 -0.42 4.70 -3.01
CA LYS A 119 -1.77 4.44 -3.53
C LYS A 119 -1.81 4.70 -5.04
N LEU A 120 -2.37 3.75 -5.78
CA LEU A 120 -2.59 3.88 -7.22
C LEU A 120 -3.98 4.48 -7.52
N PRO A 121 -4.22 4.98 -8.76
CA PRO A 121 -5.56 5.46 -9.16
C PRO A 121 -6.64 4.37 -9.13
N GLN A 122 -6.22 3.10 -9.19
CA GLN A 122 -7.10 1.95 -9.11
C GLN A 122 -7.58 1.72 -7.67
N LYS A 123 -8.85 1.33 -7.52
CA LYS A 123 -9.44 1.05 -6.21
C LYS A 123 -8.67 -0.07 -5.52
N ASP A 124 -8.42 0.11 -4.22
CA ASP A 124 -7.78 -0.90 -3.36
C ASP A 124 -6.44 -1.43 -3.92
N SER A 125 -5.72 -0.58 -4.65
CA SER A 125 -4.47 -0.93 -5.33
C SER A 125 -3.34 -0.01 -4.88
N PHE A 126 -2.17 -0.60 -4.62
CA PHE A 126 -1.00 0.09 -4.11
C PHE A 126 0.25 -0.41 -4.84
N GLU A 127 1.24 0.45 -4.95
CA GLU A 127 2.56 0.15 -5.52
C GLU A 127 3.60 0.14 -4.40
N ILE A 128 4.43 -0.91 -4.39
CA ILE A 128 5.58 -1.04 -3.52
C ILE A 128 6.78 -0.41 -4.24
N VAL A 129 7.12 0.82 -3.88
CA VAL A 129 8.06 1.66 -4.66
C VAL A 129 9.43 1.02 -4.81
N ASP A 130 10.00 0.46 -3.73
CA ASP A 130 11.38 -0.05 -3.74
C ASP A 130 11.51 -1.38 -4.48
N TYR A 131 10.41 -2.14 -4.59
CA TYR A 131 10.39 -3.48 -5.20
C TYR A 131 9.68 -3.51 -6.56
N GLN A 132 9.17 -2.37 -7.05
CA GLN A 132 8.40 -2.26 -8.30
C GLN A 132 7.26 -3.29 -8.41
N ALA A 133 6.65 -3.62 -7.26
CA ALA A 133 5.57 -4.59 -7.17
C ALA A 133 4.23 -3.89 -6.95
N ARG A 134 3.13 -4.56 -7.26
CA ARG A 134 1.77 -4.05 -7.07
C ARG A 134 1.01 -4.95 -6.12
N LEU A 135 0.34 -4.34 -5.15
CA LEU A 135 -0.60 -4.97 -4.25
C LEU A 135 -2.02 -4.59 -4.65
N LYS A 136 -2.89 -5.59 -4.72
CA LYS A 136 -4.32 -5.39 -4.96
C LYS A 136 -5.12 -6.13 -3.90
N PHE A 137 -5.95 -5.41 -3.16
CA PHE A 137 -6.78 -6.00 -2.13
C PHE A 137 -8.14 -6.36 -2.71
N ASN A 138 -8.52 -7.64 -2.61
CA ASN A 138 -9.86 -8.07 -3.02
C ASN A 138 -10.80 -8.06 -1.81
N ARG A 139 -11.96 -7.43 -1.99
CA ARG A 139 -13.01 -7.34 -0.97
C ARG A 139 -14.17 -8.27 -1.28
N ASN A 140 -14.86 -8.72 -0.24
CA ASN A 140 -16.16 -9.39 -0.39
C ASN A 140 -17.30 -8.38 -0.59
N ASP A 141 -18.51 -8.89 -0.81
CA ASP A 141 -19.74 -8.08 -0.95
C ASP A 141 -20.08 -7.24 0.30
N LYS A 142 -19.50 -7.59 1.45
CA LYS A 142 -19.63 -6.86 2.72
C LYS A 142 -18.55 -5.78 2.91
N GLY A 143 -17.67 -5.59 1.92
CA GLY A 143 -16.59 -4.61 1.94
C GLY A 143 -15.34 -5.02 2.74
N ALA A 144 -15.31 -6.24 3.30
CA ALA A 144 -14.15 -6.74 4.05
C ALA A 144 -13.09 -7.32 3.11
N ILE A 145 -11.81 -7.04 3.39
CA ILE A 145 -10.66 -7.58 2.65
C ILE A 145 -10.59 -9.10 2.89
N LEU A 146 -10.69 -9.87 1.81
CA LEU A 146 -10.59 -11.33 1.82
C LEU A 146 -9.14 -11.79 1.67
N ASN A 147 -8.46 -11.27 0.66
CA ASN A 147 -7.10 -11.64 0.29
C ASN A 147 -6.40 -10.45 -0.38
N VAL A 148 -5.10 -10.58 -0.58
CA VAL A 148 -4.26 -9.61 -1.27
C VAL A 148 -3.52 -10.31 -2.40
N GLU A 149 -3.55 -9.74 -3.59
CA GLU A 149 -2.76 -10.18 -4.73
C GLU A 149 -1.50 -9.33 -4.79
N LEU A 150 -0.33 -9.98 -4.85
CA LEU A 150 0.96 -9.36 -5.09
C LEU A 150 1.40 -9.70 -6.52
N ASP A 151 1.63 -8.70 -7.35
CA ASP A 151 2.22 -8.81 -8.68
C ASP A 151 3.63 -8.20 -8.67
N ALA A 152 4.65 -9.04 -8.80
CA ALA A 152 6.03 -8.62 -8.90
C ALA A 152 6.61 -9.13 -10.24
N HIS A 153 6.86 -8.20 -11.16
CA HIS A 153 7.43 -8.52 -12.49
C HIS A 153 6.67 -9.60 -13.27
N GLY A 154 5.34 -9.65 -13.15
CA GLY A 154 4.49 -10.63 -13.84
C GLY A 154 4.33 -11.95 -13.10
N PHE A 155 4.94 -12.11 -11.93
CA PHE A 155 4.62 -13.20 -11.00
C PHE A 155 3.56 -12.73 -10.03
N THR A 156 2.39 -13.37 -10.08
CA THR A 156 1.28 -13.10 -9.17
C THR A 156 1.22 -14.16 -8.08
N SER A 157 1.02 -13.74 -6.83
CA SER A 157 0.72 -14.65 -5.72
C SER A 157 -0.34 -14.05 -4.82
N THR A 158 -1.17 -14.92 -4.26
CA THR A 158 -2.29 -14.53 -3.41
C THR A 158 -1.93 -14.76 -1.95
N GLY A 159 -1.96 -13.69 -1.16
CA GLY A 159 -1.76 -13.71 0.28
C GLY A 159 -3.06 -13.70 1.05
N GLN A 160 -3.10 -14.41 2.17
CA GLN A 160 -4.21 -14.39 3.12
C GLN A 160 -3.85 -13.58 4.36
N LYS A 161 -4.81 -12.82 4.89
CA LYS A 161 -4.61 -12.09 6.15
C LYS A 161 -4.52 -13.10 7.29
N ARG A 162 -3.40 -13.08 8.03
CA ARG A 162 -3.17 -13.96 9.16
C ARG A 162 -4.21 -13.68 10.23
N LYS A 163 -4.95 -14.72 10.65
CA LYS A 163 -5.84 -14.61 11.80
C LYS A 163 -5.00 -14.41 13.05
N ARG A 164 -5.16 -13.27 13.72
CA ARG A 164 -4.61 -13.09 15.07
C ARG A 164 -5.36 -14.09 15.95
N SER A 165 -4.68 -15.17 16.36
CA SER A 165 -5.22 -16.05 17.39
C SER A 165 -5.18 -15.27 18.70
N GLU A 166 -6.36 -15.06 19.29
CA GLU A 166 -6.52 -14.45 20.63
C GLU A 166 -6.04 -15.41 21.73
#